data_AF-A0A1I2WRW7-F1
#
_entry.id   AF-A0A1I2WRW7-F1
#
_cell.length_a   1.000
_cell.length_b   1.000
_cell.length_c   1.000
_cell.angle_alpha   90.00
_cell.angle_beta   90.00
_cell.angle_gamma   90.00
#
_symmetry.space_group_name_H-M   'P 1'
#
loop_
_entity.id
_entity.type
_entity.pdbx_description
1 polymer ?
#
loop_
_entity_poly.entity_id
_entity_poly.type
_entity_poly.pdbx_seq_one_letter_code
_entity_poly.pdbx_strand_id
1 'polypeptide(L)'
;MSAGIGLYTVSRRTRLTTVEDVHENGSWLFTVRDRYGEREEVILVPCEESVEAWVNQCMHQPQRLDRGFGAAVRDGQVVCPRHGSAFDTCSGYCDNGEADGTTLVDVDVAVEDGAVYLDDAAYDFDHEGGIDDRDGGDDGPNSSSHISF
;
A
#
# COMPACT_ATOMS: atom_id res chain seq x y z
N MET A 1 -20.93 2.39 -44.00
CA MET A 1 -20.59 1.38 -42.99
C MET A 1 -19.19 1.71 -42.49
N SER A 2 -19.08 2.37 -41.34
CA SER A 2 -17.80 2.60 -40.68
C SER A 2 -18.04 2.35 -39.20
N ALA A 3 -17.73 1.13 -38.76
CA ALA A 3 -17.60 0.82 -37.35
C ALA A 3 -16.17 1.24 -36.94
N GLY A 4 -16.06 2.41 -36.31
CA GLY A 4 -14.85 2.78 -35.57
C GLY A 4 -14.87 1.98 -34.29
N ILE A 5 -14.05 0.93 -34.23
CA ILE A 5 -13.85 0.14 -33.02
C ILE A 5 -12.99 1.02 -32.11
N GLY A 6 -13.65 1.70 -31.16
CA GLY A 6 -12.95 2.33 -30.04
C GLY A 6 -12.19 1.24 -29.31
N LEU A 7 -10.87 1.33 -29.31
CA LEU A 7 -10.02 0.53 -28.45
C LEU A 7 -10.28 1.02 -27.03
N TYR A 8 -11.24 0.38 -26.35
CA TYR A 8 -11.31 0.43 -24.90
C TYR A 8 -10.09 -0.34 -24.41
N THR A 9 -9.02 0.38 -24.06
CA THR A 9 -7.96 -0.21 -23.22
C THR A 9 -8.64 -0.57 -21.92
N VAL A 10 -9.03 -1.84 -21.77
CA VAL A 10 -9.40 -2.40 -20.47
C VAL A 10 -8.11 -2.31 -19.65
N SER A 11 -7.99 -1.27 -18.82
CA SER A 11 -6.93 -1.22 -17.82
C SER A 11 -7.07 -2.48 -16.99
N ARG A 12 -6.07 -3.35 -17.03
CA ARG A 12 -6.10 -4.59 -16.27
C ARG A 12 -5.81 -4.22 -14.82
N ARG A 13 -6.87 -3.97 -14.06
CA ARG A 13 -6.78 -3.87 -12.60
C ARG A 13 -6.00 -5.06 -12.06
N THR A 14 -4.93 -4.78 -11.34
CA THR A 14 -4.10 -5.83 -10.75
C THR A 14 -4.64 -6.15 -9.37
N ARG A 15 -4.99 -7.41 -9.14
CA ARG A 15 -5.39 -7.87 -7.80
C ARG A 15 -4.17 -7.82 -6.89
N LEU A 16 -4.33 -7.20 -5.72
CA LEU A 16 -3.28 -7.01 -4.72
C LEU A 16 -3.40 -8.09 -3.63
N THR A 17 -4.39 -7.95 -2.76
CA THR A 17 -4.62 -8.78 -1.57
C THR A 17 -6.12 -8.81 -1.23
N THR A 18 -6.51 -9.15 0.00
CA THR A 18 -7.88 -9.04 0.49
C THR A 18 -8.01 -7.98 1.60
N VAL A 19 -9.22 -7.46 1.78
CA VAL A 19 -9.54 -6.59 2.93
C VAL A 19 -9.25 -7.34 4.24
N GLU A 20 -9.63 -8.62 4.32
CA GLU A 20 -9.38 -9.48 5.48
C GLU A 20 -7.89 -9.53 5.84
N ASP A 21 -7.01 -9.82 4.88
CA ASP A 21 -5.57 -9.87 5.12
C ASP A 21 -5.01 -8.54 5.66
N VAL A 22 -5.48 -7.40 5.15
CA VAL A 22 -5.05 -6.07 5.62
C VAL A 22 -5.52 -5.81 7.06
N HIS A 23 -6.74 -6.21 7.40
CA HIS A 23 -7.28 -6.08 8.76
C HIS A 23 -6.60 -7.00 9.76
N GLU A 24 -6.31 -8.25 9.37
CA GLU A 24 -5.64 -9.22 10.22
C GLU A 24 -4.19 -8.84 10.51
N ASN A 25 -3.46 -8.31 9.50
CA ASN A 25 -2.06 -7.94 9.63
C ASN A 25 -1.85 -6.47 10.01
N GLY A 26 -2.91 -5.65 9.99
CA GLY A 26 -2.90 -4.22 10.29
C GLY A 26 -2.39 -3.33 9.15
N SER A 27 -1.64 -3.87 8.19
CA SER A 27 -1.23 -3.20 6.96
C SER A 27 -0.70 -4.20 5.94
N TRP A 28 -0.57 -3.79 4.68
CA TRP A 28 0.08 -4.59 3.63
C TRP A 28 0.96 -3.69 2.74
N LEU A 29 2.25 -4.00 2.67
CA LEU A 29 3.25 -3.23 1.92
C LEU A 29 3.45 -3.83 0.52
N PHE A 30 3.50 -2.97 -0.49
CA PHE A 30 3.81 -3.35 -1.86
C PHE A 30 4.55 -2.26 -2.61
N THR A 31 5.16 -2.65 -3.72
CA THR A 31 5.92 -1.78 -4.61
C THR A 31 5.18 -1.66 -5.95
N VAL A 32 5.04 -0.43 -6.41
CA VAL A 32 4.50 -0.07 -7.73
C VAL A 32 5.58 0.57 -8.60
N ARG A 33 5.32 0.68 -9.90
CA ARG A 33 6.10 1.47 -10.84
C ARG A 33 5.26 2.58 -11.42
N ASP A 34 5.81 3.78 -11.50
CA ASP A 34 5.17 4.87 -12.21
C ASP A 34 5.33 4.72 -13.74
N ARG A 35 4.73 5.65 -14.49
CA ARG A 35 4.82 5.72 -15.96
C ARG A 35 6.25 5.84 -16.52
N TYR A 36 7.23 6.21 -15.70
CA TYR A 36 8.64 6.35 -16.07
C TYR A 36 9.46 5.11 -15.65
N GLY A 37 8.85 4.16 -14.96
CA GLY A 37 9.47 2.94 -14.47
C GLY A 37 10.12 3.07 -13.10
N GLU A 38 10.01 4.23 -12.46
CA GLU A 38 10.53 4.48 -11.10
C GLU A 38 9.66 3.74 -10.08
N ARG A 39 10.31 3.15 -9.07
CA ARG A 39 9.62 2.38 -8.03
C ARG A 39 9.18 3.27 -6.89
N GLU A 40 8.00 3.00 -6.38
CA GLU A 40 7.43 3.64 -5.19
C GLU A 40 6.85 2.57 -4.26
N GLU A 41 7.01 2.75 -2.94
CA GLU A 41 6.38 1.87 -1.96
C GLU A 41 5.01 2.42 -1.55
N VAL A 42 4.03 1.55 -1.42
CA VAL A 42 2.66 1.87 -1.05
C VAL A 42 2.21 0.93 0.07
N ILE A 43 1.44 1.44 1.02
CA ILE A 43 0.83 0.66 2.10
C ILE A 43 -0.69 0.66 1.95
N LEU A 44 -1.30 -0.52 2.06
CA LEU A 44 -2.71 -0.65 2.38
C LEU A 44 -2.89 -0.64 3.89
N VAL A 45 -3.89 0.09 4.37
CA VAL A 45 -4.24 0.16 5.79
C VAL A 45 -5.76 0.03 6.00
N PRO A 46 -6.21 -0.50 7.14
CA PRO A 46 -7.63 -0.60 7.46
C PRO A 46 -8.34 0.76 7.48
N CYS A 47 -9.48 0.87 6.81
CA CYS A 47 -10.41 1.98 6.96
C CYS A 47 -11.83 1.43 7.10
N GLU A 48 -12.41 1.55 8.29
CA GLU A 48 -13.73 0.98 8.62
C GLU A 48 -13.84 -0.51 8.21
N GLU A 49 -14.75 -0.87 7.28
CA GLU A 49 -14.90 -2.23 6.74
C GLU A 49 -14.16 -2.43 5.40
N SER A 50 -13.31 -1.48 5.01
CA SER A 50 -12.56 -1.43 3.75
C SER A 50 -11.07 -1.18 4.04
N VAL A 51 -10.34 -0.73 3.02
CA VAL A 51 -8.94 -0.33 3.06
C VAL A 51 -8.73 0.97 2.29
N GLU A 52 -7.67 1.70 2.63
CA GLU A 52 -7.13 2.80 1.85
C GLU A 52 -5.66 2.54 1.53
N ALA A 53 -5.17 3.16 0.45
CA ALA A 53 -3.78 3.02 0.02
C ALA A 53 -3.04 4.36 0.02
N TRP A 54 -1.83 4.35 0.58
CA TRP A 54 -1.01 5.54 0.74
C TRP A 54 0.43 5.26 0.32
N VAL A 55 1.09 6.23 -0.31
CA VAL A 55 2.55 6.18 -0.49
C VAL A 55 3.20 6.00 0.88
N ASN A 56 4.13 5.05 0.98
CA ASN A 56 4.80 4.64 2.22
C ASN A 56 5.85 5.67 2.68
N GLN A 57 5.45 6.92 2.87
CA GLN A 57 6.34 8.00 3.28
C GLN A 57 5.62 9.01 4.19
N CYS A 58 6.26 9.33 5.32
CA CYS A 58 5.81 10.40 6.18
C CYS A 58 5.92 11.76 5.48
N MET A 59 4.90 12.60 5.65
CA MET A 59 4.84 13.93 5.04
C MET A 59 5.73 14.98 5.71
N HIS A 60 6.27 14.70 6.90
CA HIS A 60 7.26 15.58 7.53
C HIS A 60 8.64 15.43 6.87
N GLN A 61 9.13 14.19 6.70
CA GLN A 61 10.45 13.87 6.14
C GLN A 61 10.42 12.50 5.45
N PRO A 62 11.37 12.19 4.53
CA PRO A 62 11.43 10.91 3.79
C PRO A 62 11.71 9.70 4.68
N GLN A 63 10.71 9.32 5.49
CA GLN A 63 10.72 8.23 6.44
C GLN A 63 9.59 7.30 6.06
N ARG A 64 9.92 6.04 5.79
CA ARG A 64 8.92 5.00 5.56
C ARG A 64 8.07 4.76 6.80
N LEU A 65 6.76 4.60 6.61
CA LEU A 65 5.79 4.33 7.68
C LEU A 65 5.82 2.85 8.05
N ASP A 66 5.77 1.98 7.04
CA ASP A 66 6.13 0.57 7.13
C ASP A 66 7.62 0.40 6.75
N ARG A 67 8.36 -0.37 7.53
CA ARG A 67 9.79 -0.64 7.30
C ARG A 67 10.06 -2.09 6.85
N GLY A 68 9.06 -2.75 6.27
CA GLY A 68 9.11 -4.14 5.81
C GLY A 68 8.61 -5.15 6.84
N PHE A 69 7.90 -4.72 7.88
CA PHE A 69 7.38 -5.61 8.93
C PHE A 69 6.01 -5.17 9.47
N GLY A 70 5.29 -4.35 8.70
CA GLY A 70 4.00 -3.79 9.07
C GLY A 70 4.13 -2.35 9.56
N ALA A 71 3.22 -1.50 9.11
CA ALA A 71 3.01 -0.17 9.65
C ALA A 71 2.41 -0.26 11.07
N ALA A 72 2.84 0.64 11.95
CA ALA A 72 2.24 0.73 13.27
C ALA A 72 0.88 1.43 13.19
N VAL A 73 -0.21 0.66 13.21
CA VAL A 73 -1.58 1.20 13.23
C VAL A 73 -2.16 1.15 14.64
N ARG A 74 -2.66 2.28 15.13
CA ARG A 74 -3.30 2.41 16.46
C ARG A 74 -4.45 3.39 16.39
N ASP A 75 -5.60 3.02 16.96
CA ASP A 75 -6.78 3.87 17.05
C ASP A 75 -7.20 4.47 15.69
N GLY A 76 -7.08 3.70 14.61
CA GLY A 76 -7.39 4.16 13.24
C GLY A 76 -6.35 5.11 12.64
N GLN A 77 -5.12 5.14 13.16
CA GLN A 77 -4.05 5.98 12.65
C GLN A 77 -2.77 5.21 12.38
N VAL A 78 -2.10 5.52 11.26
CA VAL A 78 -0.74 5.08 10.93
C VAL A 78 0.27 5.96 11.65
N VAL A 79 1.09 5.39 12.52
CA VAL A 79 2.05 6.13 13.33
C VAL A 79 3.43 6.09 12.69
N CYS A 80 3.98 7.26 12.35
CA CYS A 80 5.35 7.38 11.87
C CYS A 80 6.34 6.89 12.95
N PRO A 81 7.22 5.91 12.65
CA PRO A 81 8.05 5.26 13.65
C PRO A 81 9.17 6.13 14.20
N ARG A 82 9.39 7.32 13.62
CA ARG A 82 10.52 8.18 13.97
C ARG A 82 10.17 9.22 15.02
N HIS A 83 9.15 10.05 14.76
CA HIS A 83 8.77 11.15 15.64
C HIS A 83 7.31 11.08 16.13
N GLY A 84 6.55 10.07 15.69
CA GLY A 84 5.23 9.77 16.24
C GLY A 84 4.06 10.60 15.68
N SER A 85 4.25 11.37 14.61
CA SER A 85 3.10 11.90 13.84
C SER A 85 2.22 10.74 13.39
N ALA A 86 0.91 10.92 13.51
CA ALA A 86 -0.09 9.89 13.25
C ALA A 86 -1.06 10.39 12.18
N PHE A 87 -1.29 9.57 11.16
CA PHE A 87 -2.15 9.88 10.03
C PHE A 87 -3.40 9.02 10.12
N ASP A 88 -4.58 9.63 10.10
CA ASP A 88 -5.84 8.89 10.04
C ASP A 88 -5.86 7.95 8.83
N THR A 89 -6.25 6.69 9.04
CA THR A 89 -6.12 5.65 7.99
C THR A 89 -7.08 5.86 6.83
N CYS A 90 -8.22 6.51 7.07
CA CYS A 90 -9.26 6.73 6.06
C CYS A 90 -9.01 8.00 5.23
N SER A 91 -8.57 9.07 5.86
CA SER A 91 -8.37 10.38 5.22
C SER A 91 -6.91 10.69 4.91
N GLY A 92 -5.97 9.96 5.50
CA GLY A 92 -4.54 10.24 5.44
C GLY A 92 -4.13 11.51 6.19
N TYR A 93 -5.04 12.22 6.85
CA TYR A 93 -4.77 13.52 7.49
C TYR A 93 -4.07 13.36 8.84
N CYS A 94 -3.13 14.27 9.13
CA CYS A 94 -2.42 14.34 10.40
C CYS A 94 -2.75 15.64 11.14
N ASP A 95 -3.16 15.53 12.40
CA ASP A 95 -3.51 16.64 13.29
C ASP A 95 -2.55 16.78 14.48
N ASN A 96 -1.38 16.12 14.41
CA ASN A 96 -0.43 16.07 15.50
C ASN A 96 1.04 16.09 15.07
N GLY A 97 1.91 16.33 16.04
CA GLY A 97 3.36 16.20 15.87
C GLY A 97 3.91 17.15 14.81
N GLU A 98 4.98 16.72 14.15
CA GLU A 98 5.69 17.54 13.17
C GLU A 98 5.09 17.47 11.76
N ALA A 99 4.10 16.59 11.55
CA ALA A 99 3.39 16.47 10.28
C ALA A 99 1.98 17.09 10.35
N ASP A 100 1.67 17.83 11.42
CA ASP A 100 0.38 18.50 11.59
C ASP A 100 -0.01 19.35 10.37
N GLY A 101 -1.25 19.20 9.93
CA GLY A 101 -1.80 19.90 8.77
C GLY A 101 -1.40 19.30 7.41
N THR A 102 -0.77 18.13 7.38
CA THR A 102 -0.44 17.41 6.14
C THR A 102 -1.32 16.19 5.92
N THR A 103 -1.30 15.67 4.69
CA THR A 103 -2.07 14.49 4.28
C THR A 103 -1.16 13.56 3.48
N LEU A 104 -1.26 12.26 3.74
CA LEU A 104 -0.57 11.23 2.94
C LEU A 104 -0.95 11.33 1.45
N VAL A 105 -0.03 10.90 0.60
CA VAL A 105 -0.28 10.84 -0.86
C VAL A 105 -1.08 9.58 -1.15
N ASP A 106 -2.26 9.76 -1.74
CA ASP A 106 -3.19 8.68 -2.07
C ASP A 106 -2.73 7.84 -3.27
N VAL A 107 -3.17 6.59 -3.30
CA VAL A 107 -3.09 5.70 -4.46
C VAL A 107 -4.46 5.05 -4.63
N ASP A 108 -5.07 5.20 -5.80
CA ASP A 108 -6.43 4.67 -6.03
C ASP A 108 -6.48 3.14 -5.98
N VAL A 109 -7.38 2.61 -5.14
CA VAL A 109 -7.70 1.18 -5.06
C VAL A 109 -9.21 0.93 -5.13
N ALA A 110 -9.58 -0.24 -5.63
CA ALA A 110 -10.96 -0.70 -5.68
C ALA A 110 -11.11 -1.99 -4.88
N VAL A 111 -12.24 -2.11 -4.17
CA VAL A 111 -12.62 -3.34 -3.46
C VAL A 111 -13.81 -3.99 -4.17
N GLU A 112 -13.65 -5.23 -4.58
CA GLU A 112 -14.69 -6.04 -5.22
C GLU A 112 -14.74 -7.41 -4.55
N ASP A 113 -15.88 -7.76 -3.95
CA ASP A 113 -16.09 -9.03 -3.23
C ASP A 113 -14.98 -9.35 -2.20
N GLY A 114 -14.50 -8.32 -1.49
CA GLY A 114 -13.44 -8.42 -0.47
C GLY A 114 -12.02 -8.51 -1.03
N ALA A 115 -11.84 -8.60 -2.34
CA ALA A 115 -10.53 -8.50 -2.98
C ALA A 115 -10.19 -7.04 -3.29
N VAL A 116 -8.93 -6.66 -3.02
CA VAL A 116 -8.40 -5.32 -3.29
C VAL A 116 -7.66 -5.33 -4.62
N TYR A 117 -7.89 -4.30 -5.42
CA TYR A 117 -7.27 -4.10 -6.73
C TYR A 117 -6.62 -2.73 -6.79
N LEU A 118 -5.45 -2.64 -7.43
CA LEU A 118 -4.89 -1.37 -7.86
C LEU A 118 -5.76 -0.80 -8.98
N ASP A 119 -6.31 0.40 -8.78
CA ASP A 119 -7.16 1.12 -9.75
C ASP A 119 -6.56 2.47 -10.19
N ASP A 120 -5.35 2.80 -9.73
CA ASP A 120 -4.62 3.98 -10.15
C ASP A 120 -3.91 3.78 -11.50
N ALA A 121 -4.32 4.53 -12.51
CA ALA A 121 -3.74 4.47 -13.85
C ALA A 121 -2.32 5.07 -13.96
N ALA A 122 -1.84 5.76 -12.92
CA ALA A 122 -0.47 6.26 -12.85
C ALA A 122 0.55 5.17 -12.51
N TYR A 123 0.09 4.02 -12.01
CA TYR A 123 0.92 2.97 -11.45
C TYR A 123 0.65 1.60 -12.05
N ASP A 124 1.71 0.83 -12.21
CA ASP A 124 1.67 -0.61 -12.45
C ASP A 124 2.19 -1.34 -11.20
N PHE A 125 1.55 -2.44 -10.81
CA PHE A 125 2.04 -3.28 -9.70
C PHE A 125 3.38 -3.94 -10.05
N ASP A 126 4.39 -3.86 -9.17
CA ASP A 126 5.70 -4.52 -9.34
C ASP A 126 5.80 -5.80 -8.50
N HIS A 127 5.60 -5.71 -7.19
CA HIS A 127 5.55 -6.84 -6.25
C HIS A 127 4.99 -6.46 -4.88
N GLU A 128 4.64 -7.48 -4.09
CA GLU A 128 4.48 -7.40 -2.64
C GLU A 128 5.83 -7.17 -1.94
N GLY A 129 5.83 -6.39 -0.85
CA GLY A 129 7.02 -6.03 -0.09
C GLY A 129 7.63 -4.68 -0.50
N GLY A 130 8.68 -4.29 0.22
CA GLY A 130 9.41 -3.05 0.00
C GLY A 130 10.43 -3.16 -1.13
N ILE A 131 10.87 -2.03 -1.67
CA ILE A 131 11.77 -1.95 -2.84
C ILE A 131 13.06 -2.75 -2.61
N ASP A 132 13.57 -2.76 -1.39
CA ASP A 132 14.83 -3.41 -1.02
C ASP A 132 14.72 -4.95 -0.97
N ASP A 133 13.50 -5.51 -0.95
CA ASP A 133 13.27 -6.96 -0.83
C ASP A 133 13.62 -7.73 -2.12
N ARG A 134 13.78 -7.04 -3.25
CA ARG A 134 14.21 -7.65 -4.52
C ARG A 134 15.70 -7.54 -4.81
N ASP A 135 16.40 -6.58 -4.20
CA ASP A 135 17.85 -6.39 -4.42
C ASP A 135 18.71 -7.24 -3.46
N GLY A 136 18.07 -7.90 -2.49
CA GLY A 136 18.62 -9.06 -1.79
C GLY A 136 18.44 -10.33 -2.61
N GLY A 137 19.39 -10.62 -3.51
CA GLY A 137 19.39 -11.85 -4.29
C GLY A 137 19.20 -13.11 -3.43
N ASP A 138 18.25 -13.94 -3.85
CA ASP A 138 18.14 -15.39 -3.69
C ASP A 138 19.24 -16.09 -2.85
N ASP A 139 18.92 -16.45 -1.60
CA ASP A 139 19.35 -17.69 -0.89
C ASP A 139 18.92 -17.66 0.61
N GLY A 140 17.61 -17.62 0.87
CA GLY A 140 17.05 -17.82 2.22
C GLY A 140 16.16 -19.06 2.25
N PRO A 141 16.41 -20.08 3.11
CA PRO A 141 15.60 -21.30 3.08
C PRO A 141 14.15 -20.98 3.42
N ASN A 142 13.23 -21.43 2.55
CA ASN A 142 11.81 -21.43 2.87
C ASN A 142 11.61 -22.12 4.23
N SER A 143 11.06 -21.39 5.19
CA SER A 143 10.62 -21.98 6.45
C SER A 143 9.14 -22.26 6.33
N SER A 144 8.79 -23.34 5.62
CA SER A 144 7.48 -23.96 5.81
C SER A 144 7.50 -24.70 7.15
N SER A 145 7.29 -23.99 8.25
CA SER A 145 7.03 -24.63 9.54
C SER A 145 5.53 -24.95 9.65
N HIS A 146 5.11 -26.00 8.94
CA HIS A 146 3.97 -26.80 9.37
C HIS A 146 4.46 -27.75 10.47
N ILE A 147 4.24 -27.40 11.73
CA ILE A 147 4.09 -28.40 12.79
C ILE A 147 2.85 -28.05 13.62
N SER A 148 1.85 -28.90 13.48
CA SER A 148 0.73 -29.03 14.40
C SER A 148 1.20 -29.75 15.67
N PHE A 149 0.70 -29.31 16.83
CA PHE A 149 0.61 -30.10 18.06
C PHE A 149 -0.80 -29.97 18.63
#